data_AF-A0A7W6NP13-F1
#
_entry.id   AF-A0A7W6NP13-F1
#
_cell.length_a   1.000
_cell.length_b   1.000
_cell.length_c   1.000
_cell.angle_alpha   90.00
_cell.angle_beta   90.00
_cell.angle_gamma   90.00
#
_symmetry.space_group_name_H-M   'P 1'
#
loop_
_entity.id
_entity.type
_entity.pdbx_description
1 polymer ?
#
loop_
_entity_poly.entity_id
_entity_poly.type
_entity_poly.pdbx_seq_one_letter_code
_entity_poly.pdbx_strand_id
1 'polypeptide(L)'
;MPSATASRQTGLKRLAGALAFVCLVLALMALEQRHTVAAWHMLRDEAGPAISRVVGWVAGGAKDGASGLKAAAADVGPVATAADDQILSGEFAAGDEVTRSEVGGVTFVAATIGFDAGEALHTSPLRIAAGRETFMQGLTWSDRFDAPADAQIELRRVDAAAPSPLCDGRRPAVVALLHRGRKVDLILFRSAPGPEARPSAVCGIWSFRKR
;
A
#
# COMPACT_ATOMS: atom_id res chain seq x y z
N MET A 1 -68.50 -13.77 16.77
CA MET A 1 -67.38 -14.63 16.32
C MET A 1 -66.34 -13.79 15.56
N PRO A 2 -65.27 -13.33 16.22
CA PRO A 2 -64.04 -12.99 15.50
C PRO A 2 -62.79 -13.44 16.30
N SER A 3 -62.20 -14.58 15.97
CA SER A 3 -60.94 -15.03 16.59
C SER A 3 -60.16 -15.91 15.63
N ALA A 4 -59.59 -15.30 14.58
CA ALA A 4 -58.70 -16.02 13.66
C ALA A 4 -57.59 -15.16 13.01
N THR A 5 -57.59 -13.84 13.19
CA THR A 5 -56.64 -12.93 12.48
C THR A 5 -55.40 -12.54 13.30
N ALA A 6 -55.40 -12.69 14.62
CA ALA A 6 -54.31 -12.22 15.47
C ALA A 6 -53.02 -13.09 15.40
N SER A 7 -53.12 -14.40 15.12
CA SER A 7 -51.94 -15.30 15.14
C SER A 7 -51.10 -15.23 13.86
N ARG A 8 -51.71 -14.90 12.71
CA ARG A 8 -50.99 -14.80 11.42
C ARG A 8 -50.03 -13.61 11.38
N GLN A 9 -50.37 -12.52 12.07
CA GLN A 9 -49.56 -11.30 12.05
C GLN A 9 -48.28 -11.40 12.89
N THR A 10 -48.29 -12.24 13.94
CA THR A 10 -47.10 -12.53 14.76
C THR A 10 -46.13 -13.46 14.04
N GLY A 11 -46.65 -14.42 13.27
CA GLY A 11 -45.82 -15.28 12.41
C GLY A 11 -45.06 -14.50 11.34
N LEU A 12 -45.73 -13.55 10.68
CA LEU A 12 -45.13 -12.72 9.63
C LEU A 12 -44.00 -11.82 10.16
N LYS A 13 -44.17 -11.24 11.36
CA LYS A 13 -43.15 -10.40 12.00
C LYS A 13 -41.89 -11.19 12.39
N ARG A 14 -42.04 -12.44 12.82
CA ARG A 14 -40.90 -13.32 13.13
C ARG A 14 -40.12 -13.71 11.88
N LEU A 15 -40.82 -14.01 10.78
CA LEU A 15 -40.20 -14.29 9.49
C LEU A 15 -39.42 -13.10 8.95
N ALA A 16 -40.00 -11.89 9.02
CA ALA A 16 -39.32 -10.67 8.60
C ALA A 16 -38.04 -10.40 9.43
N GLY A 17 -38.09 -10.63 10.74
CA GLY A 17 -36.92 -10.48 11.62
C GLY A 17 -35.81 -11.49 11.30
N ALA A 18 -36.17 -12.76 11.11
CA ALA A 18 -35.22 -13.80 10.72
C ALA A 18 -34.58 -13.51 9.35
N LEU A 19 -35.38 -13.06 8.38
CA LEU A 19 -34.89 -12.72 7.04
C LEU A 19 -33.94 -11.51 7.09
N ALA A 20 -34.29 -10.45 7.84
CA ALA A 20 -33.43 -9.28 8.00
C ALA A 20 -32.08 -9.63 8.64
N PHE A 21 -32.08 -10.52 9.65
CA PHE A 21 -30.85 -11.01 10.27
C PHE A 21 -30.00 -11.82 9.29
N VAL A 22 -30.61 -12.73 8.53
CA VAL A 22 -29.90 -13.51 7.50
C VAL A 22 -29.32 -12.59 6.41
N CYS A 23 -30.07 -11.60 5.93
CA CYS A 23 -29.58 -10.61 4.96
C CYS A 23 -28.41 -9.79 5.51
N LEU A 24 -28.45 -9.38 6.78
CA LEU A 24 -27.35 -8.68 7.44
C LEU A 24 -26.09 -9.56 7.49
N VAL A 25 -26.22 -10.81 7.93
CA VAL A 25 -25.10 -11.76 8.00
C VAL A 25 -24.50 -12.01 6.60
N LEU A 26 -25.33 -12.17 5.57
CA LEU A 26 -24.85 -12.33 4.19
C LEU A 26 -24.14 -11.07 3.67
N ALA A 27 -24.63 -9.87 4.02
CA ALA A 27 -23.96 -8.62 3.65
C ALA A 27 -22.60 -8.45 4.36
N LEU A 28 -22.51 -8.82 5.64
CA LEU A 28 -21.24 -8.82 6.39
C LEU A 28 -20.25 -9.83 5.81
N MET A 29 -20.70 -11.04 5.49
CA MET A 29 -19.89 -12.07 4.83
C MET A 29 -19.39 -11.61 3.45
N ALA A 30 -20.22 -10.90 2.68
CA ALA A 30 -19.84 -10.36 1.38
C ALA A 30 -18.81 -9.22 1.47
N LEU A 31 -18.84 -8.43 2.56
CA LEU A 31 -17.87 -7.37 2.82
C LEU A 31 -16.53 -7.92 3.32
N GLU A 32 -16.52 -8.99 4.11
CA GLU A 32 -15.27 -9.57 4.60
C GLU A 32 -14.47 -10.31 3.52
N GLN A 33 -15.11 -10.93 2.53
CA GLN A 33 -14.42 -11.74 1.51
C GLN A 33 -13.36 -10.98 0.69
N ARG A 34 -13.45 -9.65 0.54
CA ARG A 34 -12.51 -8.87 -0.28
C ARG A 34 -11.28 -8.36 0.47
N HIS A 35 -11.34 -8.24 1.80
CA HIS A 35 -10.24 -7.67 2.58
C HIS A 35 -9.57 -8.66 3.53
N THR A 36 -10.27 -9.69 4.01
CA THR A 36 -9.66 -10.66 4.94
C THR A 36 -8.88 -11.78 4.24
N VAL A 37 -9.26 -12.18 3.02
CA VAL A 37 -8.57 -13.26 2.30
C VAL A 37 -7.17 -12.83 1.83
N ALA A 38 -7.01 -11.58 1.37
CA ALA A 38 -5.71 -11.05 0.97
C ALA A 38 -4.75 -10.88 2.19
N ALA A 39 -5.29 -10.44 3.33
CA ALA A 39 -4.53 -10.33 4.57
C ALA A 39 -4.15 -11.71 5.14
N TRP A 40 -5.04 -12.72 5.03
CA TRP A 40 -4.78 -14.07 5.53
C TRP A 40 -3.75 -14.84 4.71
N HIS A 41 -3.71 -14.64 3.38
CA HIS A 41 -2.66 -15.24 2.54
C HIS A 41 -1.27 -14.63 2.82
N MET A 42 -1.19 -13.31 3.02
CA MET A 42 0.05 -12.66 3.46
C MET A 42 0.54 -13.17 4.83
N LEU A 43 -0.38 -13.33 5.79
CA LEU A 43 -0.04 -13.83 7.12
C LEU A 43 0.41 -15.29 7.11
N ARG A 44 -0.13 -16.12 6.20
CA ARG A 44 0.20 -17.54 6.11
C ARG A 44 1.57 -17.79 5.49
N ASP A 45 1.95 -16.99 4.50
CA ASP A 45 3.21 -17.17 3.77
C ASP A 45 4.43 -16.62 4.56
N GLU A 46 4.23 -15.70 5.50
CA GLU A 46 5.29 -15.13 6.35
C GLU A 46 5.42 -15.76 7.75
N ALA A 47 4.47 -16.59 8.19
CA ALA A 47 4.42 -17.11 9.57
C ALA A 47 5.24 -18.40 9.83
N GLY A 48 6.23 -18.73 8.99
CA GLY A 48 7.11 -19.87 9.20
C GLY A 48 8.01 -19.78 10.44
N PRO A 49 8.69 -18.65 10.73
CA PRO A 49 9.61 -18.57 11.87
C PRO A 49 9.07 -17.81 13.11
N ALA A 50 7.91 -17.15 13.02
CA ALA A 50 7.45 -16.22 14.06
C ALA A 50 6.61 -16.86 15.19
N ILE A 51 6.14 -18.10 15.00
CA ILE A 51 5.21 -18.75 15.95
C ILE A 51 5.88 -19.05 17.31
N SER A 52 7.21 -19.18 17.36
CA SER A 52 7.93 -19.47 18.61
C SER A 52 7.94 -18.31 19.62
N ARG A 53 7.70 -17.06 19.20
CA ARG A 53 7.76 -15.90 20.11
C ARG A 53 6.41 -15.54 20.74
N VAL A 54 5.30 -15.84 20.08
CA VAL A 54 3.95 -15.47 20.55
C VAL A 54 3.49 -16.35 21.71
N VAL A 55 3.94 -17.61 21.76
CA VAL A 55 3.61 -18.54 22.87
C VAL A 55 4.22 -18.07 24.20
N GLY A 56 5.35 -17.35 24.18
CA GLY A 56 5.98 -16.80 25.39
C GLY A 56 5.20 -15.62 26.00
N TRP A 57 4.56 -14.79 25.19
CA TRP A 57 3.87 -13.58 25.65
C TRP A 57 2.54 -13.89 26.34
N VAL A 58 1.79 -14.86 25.83
CA VAL A 58 0.50 -15.27 26.44
C VAL A 58 0.71 -16.02 27.76
N ALA A 59 1.81 -16.75 27.91
CA ALA A 59 2.13 -17.47 29.14
C ALA A 59 2.56 -16.55 30.31
N GLY A 60 3.13 -15.37 30.00
CA GLY A 60 3.57 -14.39 31.01
C GLY A 60 2.52 -13.33 31.38
N GLY A 61 1.80 -12.78 30.38
CA GLY A 61 0.92 -11.63 30.60
C GLY A 61 -0.37 -11.93 31.38
N ALA A 62 -0.83 -13.18 31.41
CA ALA A 62 -2.06 -13.55 32.10
C ALA A 62 -1.92 -13.63 33.63
N LYS A 63 -0.70 -13.70 34.18
CA LYS A 63 -0.49 -13.90 35.62
C LYS A 63 -0.50 -12.60 36.45
N ASP A 64 -0.13 -11.46 35.86
CA ASP A 64 0.17 -10.24 36.64
C ASP A 64 -0.72 -9.03 36.33
N GLY A 65 -1.82 -9.22 35.58
CA GLY A 65 -2.85 -8.20 35.38
C GLY A 65 -2.34 -6.85 34.84
N ALA A 66 -2.98 -5.75 35.26
CA ALA A 66 -2.70 -4.40 34.76
C ALA A 66 -1.24 -3.91 34.97
N SER A 67 -0.54 -4.47 35.96
CA SER A 67 0.90 -4.26 36.17
C SER A 67 1.75 -4.86 35.05
N GLY A 68 1.37 -6.03 34.52
CA GLY A 68 2.05 -6.67 33.39
C GLY A 68 1.92 -5.88 32.08
N LEU A 69 0.75 -5.26 31.83
CA LEU A 69 0.54 -4.34 30.71
C LEU A 69 1.41 -3.08 30.81
N LYS A 70 1.58 -2.54 32.03
CA LYS A 70 2.41 -1.35 32.26
C LYS A 70 3.90 -1.64 32.14
N ALA A 71 4.34 -2.84 32.55
CA ALA A 71 5.71 -3.31 32.36
C ALA A 71 6.01 -3.60 30.87
N ALA A 72 5.08 -4.22 30.14
CA ALA A 72 5.22 -4.45 28.70
C ALA A 72 5.24 -3.15 27.89
N ALA A 73 4.49 -2.12 28.30
CA ALA A 73 4.52 -0.80 27.67
C ALA A 73 5.82 -0.02 27.95
N ALA A 74 6.46 -0.27 29.10
CA ALA A 74 7.75 0.34 29.44
C ALA A 74 8.94 -0.33 28.71
N ASP A 75 8.75 -1.55 28.19
CA ASP A 75 9.74 -2.32 27.43
C ASP A 75 9.65 -2.11 25.91
N VAL A 76 8.77 -1.20 25.46
CA VAL A 76 8.75 -0.75 24.06
C VAL A 76 9.90 0.25 23.86
N GLY A 77 11.11 -0.29 23.84
CA GLY A 77 12.24 0.40 23.21
C GLY A 77 11.91 0.74 21.75
N PRO A 78 12.65 1.66 21.10
CA PRO A 78 12.42 1.99 19.70
C PRO A 78 12.35 0.70 18.88
N VAL A 79 11.25 0.52 18.16
CA VAL A 79 11.09 -0.60 17.23
C VAL A 79 12.26 -0.51 16.26
N ALA A 80 13.19 -1.45 16.36
CA ALA A 80 14.26 -1.58 15.38
C ALA A 80 13.60 -1.69 14.00
N THR A 81 13.98 -0.82 13.07
CA THR A 81 13.69 -0.99 11.67
C THR A 81 14.04 -2.44 11.31
N ALA A 82 13.10 -3.15 10.68
CA ALA A 82 13.36 -4.51 10.20
C ALA A 82 14.67 -4.49 9.39
N ALA A 83 15.48 -5.56 9.47
CA ALA A 83 16.82 -5.66 8.87
C ALA A 83 16.86 -5.46 7.33
N ASP A 84 15.70 -5.24 6.71
CA ASP A 84 15.52 -4.73 5.37
C ASP A 84 15.27 -3.21 5.39
N ASP A 85 16.25 -2.43 5.88
CA ASP A 85 16.53 -1.13 5.25
C ASP A 85 17.01 -1.43 3.81
N GLN A 86 16.12 -1.98 2.98
CA GLN A 86 16.39 -2.35 1.61
C GLN A 86 16.54 -1.06 0.83
N ILE A 87 17.77 -0.57 0.79
CA ILE A 87 18.24 0.38 -0.19
C ILE A 87 17.74 -0.12 -1.55
N LEU A 88 16.84 0.66 -2.16
CA LEU A 88 16.26 0.32 -3.44
C LEU A 88 17.38 0.18 -4.47
N SER A 89 17.71 -1.08 -4.79
CA SER A 89 18.85 -1.45 -5.61
C SER A 89 18.58 -2.75 -6.37
N GLY A 90 19.23 -2.91 -7.50
CA GLY A 90 19.15 -4.09 -8.35
C GLY A 90 18.18 -3.96 -9.53
N GLU A 91 17.93 -5.09 -10.18
CA GLU A 91 17.15 -5.19 -11.41
C GLU A 91 15.69 -5.58 -11.15
N PHE A 92 14.79 -4.90 -11.83
CA PHE A 92 13.36 -5.15 -11.77
C PHE A 92 12.82 -5.29 -13.20
N ALA A 93 12.02 -6.32 -13.44
CA ALA A 93 11.29 -6.47 -14.70
C ALA A 93 10.00 -5.63 -14.68
N ALA A 94 9.46 -5.33 -15.86
CA ALA A 94 8.13 -4.72 -15.99
C ALA A 94 7.06 -5.57 -15.28
N GLY A 95 6.23 -4.92 -14.46
CA GLY A 95 5.16 -5.54 -13.70
C GLY A 95 3.85 -5.71 -14.46
N ASP A 96 3.71 -5.04 -15.61
CA ASP A 96 2.56 -5.07 -16.51
C ASP A 96 2.97 -4.80 -17.98
N GLU A 97 2.03 -4.97 -18.92
CA GLU A 97 2.26 -4.80 -20.36
C GLU A 97 2.63 -3.36 -20.72
N VAL A 98 1.92 -2.38 -20.15
CA VAL A 98 2.14 -0.95 -20.43
C VAL A 98 3.57 -0.57 -20.05
N THR A 99 4.00 -0.92 -18.84
CA THR A 99 5.38 -0.70 -18.38
C THR A 99 6.39 -1.38 -19.31
N ARG A 100 6.11 -2.63 -19.73
CA ARG A 100 7.01 -3.35 -20.63
C ARG A 100 7.16 -2.64 -21.97
N SER A 101 6.05 -2.19 -22.56
CA SER A 101 6.06 -1.54 -23.87
C SER A 101 6.68 -0.14 -23.86
N GLU A 102 6.52 0.60 -22.76
CA GLU A 102 6.98 2.00 -22.68
C GLU A 102 8.42 2.13 -22.22
N VAL A 103 8.83 1.36 -21.22
CA VAL A 103 10.14 1.55 -20.55
C VAL A 103 10.92 0.26 -20.33
N GLY A 104 10.29 -0.90 -20.53
CA GLY A 104 10.91 -2.21 -20.28
C GLY A 104 11.14 -2.47 -18.79
N GLY A 105 12.28 -3.07 -18.44
CA GLY A 105 12.74 -3.18 -17.06
C GLY A 105 13.40 -1.90 -16.53
N VAL A 106 13.74 -1.92 -15.25
CA VAL A 106 14.46 -0.84 -14.58
C VAL A 106 15.56 -1.39 -13.67
N THR A 107 16.68 -0.69 -13.62
CA THR A 107 17.79 -0.98 -12.72
C THR A 107 18.03 0.21 -11.80
N PHE A 108 18.06 -0.04 -10.50
CA PHE A 108 18.40 0.97 -9.49
C PHE A 108 19.84 0.76 -9.03
N VAL A 109 20.70 1.76 -9.26
CA VAL A 109 22.10 1.77 -8.80
C VAL A 109 22.39 3.11 -8.15
N ALA A 110 22.44 3.13 -6.81
CA ALA A 110 22.62 4.34 -6.03
C ALA A 110 21.62 5.46 -6.44
N ALA A 111 22.15 6.58 -6.96
CA ALA A 111 21.39 7.73 -7.43
C ALA A 111 20.77 7.55 -8.83
N THR A 112 21.10 6.47 -9.54
CA THR A 112 20.72 6.27 -10.94
C THR A 112 19.56 5.29 -11.08
N ILE A 113 18.58 5.68 -11.89
CA ILE A 113 17.46 4.84 -12.34
C ILE A 113 17.63 4.63 -13.84
N GLY A 114 18.08 3.44 -14.26
CA GLY A 114 18.28 3.10 -15.68
C GLY A 114 17.13 2.25 -16.20
N PHE A 115 16.55 2.62 -17.34
CA PHE A 115 15.46 1.89 -17.99
C PHE A 115 16.00 1.09 -19.17
N ASP A 116 15.42 -0.09 -19.44
CA ASP A 116 15.83 -0.94 -20.56
C ASP A 116 15.60 -0.26 -21.92
N ALA A 117 14.69 0.73 -21.98
CA ALA A 117 14.48 1.59 -23.15
C ALA A 117 15.66 2.55 -23.46
N GLY A 118 16.73 2.52 -22.66
CA GLY A 118 17.98 3.28 -22.91
C GLY A 118 18.08 4.62 -22.18
N GLU A 119 17.03 5.02 -21.46
CA GLU A 119 17.02 6.26 -20.67
C GLU A 119 17.57 6.02 -19.27
N ALA A 120 18.25 7.02 -18.70
CA ALA A 120 18.73 6.99 -17.33
C ALA A 120 18.46 8.32 -16.64
N LEU A 121 17.96 8.25 -15.40
CA LEU A 121 17.74 9.41 -14.55
C LEU A 121 18.77 9.39 -13.43
N HIS A 122 19.56 10.46 -13.32
CA HIS A 122 20.33 10.74 -12.12
C HIS A 122 19.46 11.51 -11.14
N THR A 123 19.48 11.09 -9.87
CA THR A 123 18.54 11.60 -8.87
C THR A 123 19.22 11.90 -7.53
N SER A 124 18.70 12.92 -6.85
CA SER A 124 19.09 13.28 -5.49
C SER A 124 17.88 13.18 -4.54
N PRO A 125 18.06 12.79 -3.26
CA PRO A 125 16.97 12.73 -2.31
C PRO A 125 16.25 14.08 -2.18
N LEU A 126 14.91 14.06 -2.18
CA LEU A 126 14.10 15.25 -1.94
C LEU A 126 13.45 15.19 -0.56
N ARG A 127 12.60 14.17 -0.31
CA ARG A 127 11.96 13.89 0.98
C ARG A 127 11.19 12.57 0.92
N ILE A 128 10.72 12.09 2.07
CA ILE A 128 9.67 11.06 2.15
C ILE A 128 8.31 11.76 2.26
N ALA A 129 7.32 11.30 1.50
CA ALA A 129 5.92 11.69 1.60
C ALA A 129 5.09 10.56 2.21
N ALA A 130 4.06 10.89 2.96
CA ALA A 130 3.08 9.93 3.46
C ALA A 130 1.99 9.65 2.41
N GLY A 131 1.43 8.44 2.41
CA GLY A 131 0.35 8.01 1.52
C GLY A 131 -0.81 9.00 1.44
N ARG A 132 -1.25 9.51 2.60
CA ARG A 132 -2.33 10.49 2.74
C ARG A 132 -2.05 11.88 2.15
N GLU A 133 -0.80 12.20 1.81
CA GLU A 133 -0.49 13.51 1.24
C GLU A 133 -1.06 13.65 -0.17
N THR A 134 -1.62 14.82 -0.46
CA THR A 134 -2.08 15.19 -1.79
C THR A 134 -0.89 15.50 -2.70
N PHE A 135 -0.79 14.80 -3.82
CA PHE A 135 0.29 15.01 -4.81
C PHE A 135 -0.18 15.68 -6.10
N MET A 136 -1.50 15.76 -6.27
CA MET A 136 -2.20 16.41 -7.36
C MET A 136 -3.60 16.76 -6.87
N GLN A 137 -4.23 17.79 -7.45
CA GLN A 137 -5.56 18.24 -7.05
C GLN A 137 -6.55 17.07 -6.90
N GLY A 138 -7.03 16.86 -5.68
CA GLY A 138 -8.01 15.82 -5.34
C GLY A 138 -7.49 14.38 -5.29
N LEU A 139 -6.18 14.15 -5.41
CA LEU A 139 -5.58 12.81 -5.40
C LEU A 139 -4.47 12.68 -4.36
N THR A 140 -4.54 11.62 -3.55
CA THR A 140 -3.49 11.24 -2.60
C THR A 140 -2.56 10.18 -3.17
N TRP A 141 -1.35 10.06 -2.61
CA TRP A 141 -0.45 8.98 -2.99
C TRP A 141 -1.06 7.59 -2.71
N SER A 142 -1.80 7.45 -1.60
CA SER A 142 -2.49 6.21 -1.24
C SER A 142 -3.50 5.79 -2.30
N ASP A 143 -4.31 6.75 -2.80
CA ASP A 143 -5.29 6.46 -3.84
C ASP A 143 -4.60 6.06 -5.14
N ARG A 144 -3.51 6.76 -5.49
CA ARG A 144 -2.81 6.50 -6.75
C ARG A 144 -2.05 5.17 -6.74
N PHE A 145 -1.40 4.82 -5.64
CA PHE A 145 -0.58 3.62 -5.56
C PHE A 145 -1.33 2.38 -5.07
N ASP A 146 -2.61 2.53 -4.71
CA ASP A 146 -3.38 1.50 -3.99
C ASP A 146 -2.59 1.02 -2.77
N ALA A 147 -2.31 1.97 -1.86
CA ALA A 147 -1.44 1.79 -0.72
C ALA A 147 -2.07 2.37 0.56
N PRO A 148 -1.66 1.90 1.75
CA PRO A 148 -2.09 2.48 3.02
C PRO A 148 -1.80 3.99 3.12
N ALA A 149 -2.61 4.71 3.90
CA ALA A 149 -2.50 6.16 4.11
C ALA A 149 -1.19 6.58 4.83
N ASP A 150 -0.52 5.63 5.48
CA ASP A 150 0.77 5.77 6.14
C ASP A 150 1.94 5.18 5.33
N ALA A 151 1.69 4.72 4.10
CA ALA A 151 2.76 4.29 3.19
C ALA A 151 3.79 5.41 3.03
N GLN A 152 5.06 5.01 2.90
CA GLN A 152 6.17 5.93 2.68
C GLN A 152 6.51 5.97 1.19
N ILE A 153 6.43 7.17 0.61
CA ILE A 153 6.72 7.42 -0.79
C ILE A 153 8.02 8.21 -0.84
N GLU A 154 9.04 7.62 -1.44
CA GLU A 154 10.32 8.28 -1.62
C GLU A 154 10.23 9.25 -2.80
N LEU A 155 10.43 10.54 -2.53
CA LEU A 155 10.56 11.55 -3.58
C LEU A 155 12.03 11.84 -3.81
N ARG A 156 12.45 11.78 -5.08
CA ARG A 156 13.79 12.18 -5.51
C ARG A 156 13.68 13.28 -6.56
N ARG A 157 14.57 14.25 -6.51
CA ARG A 157 14.77 15.25 -7.57
C ARG A 157 15.53 14.59 -8.71
N VAL A 158 15.15 14.87 -9.95
CA VAL A 158 15.94 14.50 -11.13
C VAL A 158 16.97 15.60 -11.39
N ASP A 159 18.24 15.24 -11.37
CA ASP A 159 19.35 16.17 -11.48
C ASP A 159 19.66 16.48 -12.95
N ALA A 160 19.93 17.77 -13.25
CA ALA A 160 20.38 18.26 -14.55
C ALA A 160 19.63 17.68 -15.77
N ALA A 161 18.31 17.48 -15.66
CA ALA A 161 17.52 16.75 -16.63
C ALA A 161 17.54 17.41 -18.03
N ALA A 162 18.04 16.66 -19.01
CA ALA A 162 17.80 16.92 -20.42
C ALA A 162 16.32 16.59 -20.78
N PRO A 163 15.79 17.16 -21.87
CA PRO A 163 14.57 16.65 -22.50
C PRO A 163 14.64 15.13 -22.65
N SER A 164 13.61 14.41 -22.20
CA SER A 164 13.59 12.94 -22.24
C SER A 164 12.32 12.42 -22.90
N PRO A 165 12.38 11.34 -23.70
CA PRO A 165 11.19 10.66 -24.21
C PRO A 165 10.29 10.11 -23.10
N LEU A 166 10.82 9.85 -21.89
CA LEU A 166 10.02 9.47 -20.72
C LEU A 166 9.03 10.56 -20.28
N CYS A 167 9.17 11.78 -20.80
CA CYS A 167 8.29 12.91 -20.53
C CYS A 167 7.93 13.68 -21.81
N ASP A 168 7.68 12.98 -22.92
CA ASP A 168 7.29 13.56 -24.21
C ASP A 168 8.26 14.65 -24.72
N GLY A 169 9.57 14.44 -24.55
CA GLY A 169 10.59 15.42 -24.91
C GLY A 169 10.62 16.65 -24.00
N ARG A 170 10.00 16.59 -22.81
CA ARG A 170 10.12 17.60 -21.76
C ARG A 170 11.15 17.15 -20.73
N ARG A 171 11.59 18.09 -19.89
CA ARG A 171 12.54 17.82 -18.81
C ARG A 171 11.79 17.21 -17.62
N PRO A 172 12.11 15.98 -17.18
CA PRO A 172 11.64 15.48 -15.90
C PRO A 172 12.27 16.26 -14.74
N ALA A 173 11.61 16.28 -13.59
CA ALA A 173 12.02 17.06 -12.42
C ALA A 173 11.97 16.28 -11.10
N VAL A 174 10.96 15.41 -10.92
CA VAL A 174 10.79 14.63 -9.69
C VAL A 174 10.35 13.22 -10.05
N VAL A 175 10.88 12.24 -9.33
CA VAL A 175 10.38 10.87 -9.34
C VAL A 175 9.83 10.54 -7.95
N ALA A 176 8.66 9.90 -7.93
CA ALA A 176 8.08 9.31 -6.73
C ALA A 176 8.17 7.79 -6.84
N LEU A 177 8.65 7.16 -5.77
CA LEU A 177 8.87 5.73 -5.69
C LEU A 177 8.12 5.17 -4.49
N LEU A 178 7.35 4.11 -4.70
CA LEU A 178 6.80 3.29 -3.64
C LEU A 178 7.38 1.89 -3.75
N HIS A 179 8.19 1.49 -2.77
CA HIS A 179 8.77 0.16 -2.67
C HIS A 179 7.95 -0.69 -1.69
N ARG A 180 7.47 -1.85 -2.16
CA ARG A 180 6.68 -2.83 -1.37
C ARG A 180 7.20 -4.24 -1.61
N GLY A 181 8.15 -4.68 -0.79
CA GLY A 181 8.74 -6.02 -0.88
C GLY A 181 9.41 -6.26 -2.23
N ARG A 182 8.76 -7.02 -3.12
CA ARG A 182 9.29 -7.28 -4.48
C ARG A 182 8.74 -6.35 -5.55
N LYS A 183 7.92 -5.36 -5.22
CA LYS A 183 7.28 -4.44 -6.18
C LYS A 183 7.78 -3.01 -5.99
N VAL A 184 7.99 -2.31 -7.10
CA VAL A 184 8.28 -0.86 -7.11
C VAL A 184 7.30 -0.18 -8.05
N ASP A 185 6.52 0.76 -7.53
CA ASP A 185 5.70 1.65 -8.34
C ASP A 185 6.44 3.00 -8.49
N LEU A 186 6.50 3.54 -9.72
CA LEU A 186 7.24 4.75 -10.07
C LEU A 186 6.31 5.76 -10.76
N ILE A 187 6.36 7.02 -10.34
CA ILE A 187 5.71 8.14 -11.05
C ILE A 187 6.76 9.19 -11.38
N LEU A 188 6.87 9.56 -12.65
CA LEU A 188 7.75 10.63 -13.10
C LEU A 188 6.95 11.90 -13.33
N PHE A 189 7.47 13.03 -12.86
CA PHE A 189 6.85 14.35 -12.98
C PHE A 189 7.79 15.34 -13.67
N ARG A 190 7.20 16.26 -14.44
CA ARG A 190 7.89 17.41 -15.07
C ARG A 190 8.07 18.60 -14.13
N SER A 191 7.42 18.58 -12.97
CA SER A 191 7.49 19.60 -11.93
C SER A 191 7.27 18.97 -10.56
N ALA A 192 7.47 19.71 -9.48
CA ALA A 192 7.20 19.20 -8.13
C ALA A 192 5.72 18.78 -7.98
N PRO A 193 5.44 17.60 -7.37
CA PRO A 193 4.08 17.21 -7.02
C PRO A 193 3.55 18.04 -5.83
N GLY A 194 2.23 18.15 -5.71
CA GLY A 194 1.56 18.87 -4.63
C GLY A 194 0.09 19.14 -4.92
N PRO A 195 -0.65 19.76 -3.99
CA PRO A 195 -2.10 19.98 -4.14
C PRO A 195 -2.47 20.84 -5.35
N GLU A 196 -1.57 21.74 -5.77
CA GLU A 196 -1.75 22.61 -6.94
C GLU A 196 -1.20 21.99 -8.25
N ALA A 197 -0.62 20.79 -8.18
CA ALA A 197 -0.09 20.14 -9.36
C ALA A 197 -1.24 19.73 -10.31
N ARG A 198 -1.03 19.95 -11.61
CA ARG A 198 -1.98 19.59 -12.66
C ARG A 198 -1.75 18.14 -13.12
N PRO A 199 -2.76 17.46 -13.69
CA PRO A 199 -2.57 16.15 -14.34
C PRO A 199 -1.48 16.16 -15.40
N SER A 200 -1.41 17.25 -16.17
CA SER A 200 -0.34 17.52 -17.12
C SER A 200 1.01 17.83 -16.47
N ALA A 201 1.24 17.50 -15.20
CA ALA A 201 2.58 17.48 -14.60
C ALA A 201 3.18 16.06 -14.64
N VAL A 202 2.36 15.02 -14.73
CA VAL A 202 2.84 13.63 -14.80
C VAL A 202 3.38 13.34 -16.19
N CYS A 203 4.55 12.71 -16.23
CA CYS A 203 5.21 12.22 -17.44
C CYS A 203 4.78 10.78 -17.74
N GLY A 204 4.80 9.92 -16.71
CA GLY A 204 4.40 8.53 -16.83
C GLY A 204 4.32 7.84 -15.47
N ILE A 205 3.61 6.72 -15.42
CA ILE A 205 3.48 5.88 -14.24
C ILE A 205 3.73 4.42 -14.63
N TRP A 206 4.63 3.76 -13.90
CA TRP A 206 5.08 2.41 -14.21
C TRP A 206 5.18 1.54 -12.95
N SER A 207 5.06 0.24 -13.13
CA SER A 207 5.13 -0.74 -12.05
C SER A 207 6.14 -1.83 -12.42
N PHE A 208 7.01 -2.16 -11.47
CA PHE A 208 8.11 -3.10 -11.66
C PHE A 208 8.11 -4.17 -10.58
N ARG A 209 8.67 -5.35 -10.89
CA ARG A 209 8.84 -6.45 -9.96
C ARG A 209 10.28 -6.96 -9.96
N LYS A 210 10.82 -7.21 -8.77
CA LYS A 210 12.17 -7.72 -8.57
C LYS A 210 12.32 -9.05 -9.32
N ARG A 211 13.39 -9.16 -10.12
CA ARG A 211 13.75 -10.41 -10.80
C ARG A 211 14.07 -11.52 -9.79
#